data_AF-L0A5W9-F1
#
_entry.id   AF-L0A5W9-F1
#
_cell.length_a   1.000
_cell.length_b   1.000
_cell.length_c   1.000
_cell.angle_alpha   90.00
_cell.angle_beta   90.00
_cell.angle_gamma   90.00
#
_symmetry.space_group_name_H-M   'P 1'
#
loop_
_entity.id
_entity.type
_entity.pdbx_description
1 polymer ?
#
loop_
_entity_poly.entity_id
_entity_poly.type
_entity_poly.pdbx_seq_one_letter_code
_entity_poly.pdbx_strand_id
1 'polypeptide(L)' 'MRVALYARVSSSRQVQTQTIEQQLERLQNTANERGHHVDADHIFRDDGLSGARLNRPGLDRLRDRVTQHDVDLVL' A
#
# COMPACT_ATOMS: atom_id res chain seq x y z
N MET A 1 9.35 1.00 14.48
CA MET A 1 8.89 1.89 13.40
C MET A 1 7.66 1.26 12.80
N ARG A 2 6.56 2.01 12.70
CA ARG A 2 5.27 1.56 12.20
C ARG A 2 5.24 1.80 10.70
N VAL A 3 5.25 0.73 9.92
CA VAL A 3 5.33 0.78 8.46
C VAL A 3 3.97 0.47 7.88
N ALA A 4 3.54 1.28 6.92
CA ALA A 4 2.39 1.01 6.09
C ALA A 4 2.80 0.63 4.67
N LEU A 5 2.09 -0.32 4.08
CA LEU A 5 2.26 -0.71 2.69
C LEU A 5 1.10 -0.17 1.86
N TYR A 6 1.40 0.40 0.70
CA TYR A 6 0.38 0.86 -0.23
C TYR A 6 0.60 0.31 -1.64
N ALA A 7 -0.36 -0.47 -2.12
CA ALA A 7 -0.33 -1.01 -3.49
C ALA A 7 -1.50 -0.50 -4.33
N ARG A 8 -1.25 -0.28 -5.63
CA ARG A 8 -2.28 0.16 -6.58
C ARG A 8 -2.06 -0.44 -7.96
N VAL A 9 -3.15 -0.74 -8.66
CA VAL A 9 -3.13 -1.01 -10.10
C VAL A 9 -4.17 -0.14 -10.81
N SER A 10 -3.78 0.42 -11.96
CA SER A 10 -4.72 1.13 -12.84
C SER A 10 -5.18 0.16 -13.94
N SER A 11 -6.49 -0.03 -14.07
CA SER A 11 -7.13 -0.88 -15.09
C SER A 11 -6.93 -2.40 -14.96
N SER A 12 -7.88 -3.14 -15.53
CA SER A 12 -7.89 -4.60 -15.65
C SER A 12 -6.76 -5.17 -16.52
N ARG A 13 -6.11 -4.36 -17.39
CA ARG A 13 -4.96 -4.83 -18.19
C ARG A 13 -3.67 -4.92 -17.38
N GLN A 14 -3.44 -4.04 -16.39
CA GLN A 14 -2.25 -4.14 -15.52
C GLN A 14 -2.34 -5.32 -14.54
N VAL A 15 -3.56 -5.76 -14.20
CA VAL A 15 -3.80 -6.94 -13.33
C VAL A 15 -3.16 -8.21 -13.91
N GLN A 16 -2.94 -8.31 -15.23
CA GLN A 16 -2.34 -9.51 -15.82
C GLN A 16 -0.81 -9.58 -15.73
N THR A 17 -0.12 -8.46 -15.51
CA THR A 17 1.36 -8.40 -15.54
C THR A 17 1.97 -8.06 -14.19
N GLN A 18 1.28 -7.28 -13.36
CA GLN A 18 1.72 -6.90 -12.01
C GLN A 18 0.51 -6.78 -11.10
N THR A 19 0.14 -7.88 -10.44
CA THR A 19 -1.01 -7.91 -9.54
C THR A 19 -0.75 -7.08 -8.28
N ILE A 20 -1.82 -6.66 -7.59
CA ILE A 20 -1.69 -6.04 -6.26
C ILE A 20 -0.92 -6.96 -5.30
N GLU A 21 -1.22 -8.26 -5.33
CA GLU A 21 -0.58 -9.23 -4.44
C GLU A 21 0.93 -9.31 -4.67
N GLN A 22 1.39 -9.28 -5.93
CA GLN A 22 2.82 -9.26 -6.26
C GLN A 22 3.51 -7.96 -5.80
N GLN A 23 2.80 -6.82 -5.83
CA GLN A 23 3.33 -5.57 -5.27
C GLN A 23 3.46 -5.68 -3.75
N LEU A 24 2.41 -6.14 -3.07
CA LEU A 24 2.39 -6.30 -1.62
C LEU A 24 3.47 -7.26 -1.14
N GLU A 25 3.68 -8.39 -1.82
CA GLU A 25 4.75 -9.33 -1.51
C GLU A 25 6.13 -8.67 -1.57
N ARG A 26 6.41 -7.89 -2.63
CA ARG A 26 7.68 -7.17 -2.77
C ARG A 26 7.87 -6.12 -1.69
N LEU A 27 6.81 -5.39 -1.35
CA LEU A 27 6.83 -4.38 -0.29
C LEU A 27 7.05 -5.02 1.08
N GLN A 28 6.40 -6.16 1.35
CA GLN A 28 6.59 -6.92 2.58
C GLN A 28 8.02 -7.46 2.70
N ASN A 29 8.57 -8.00 1.62
CA ASN A 29 9.97 -8.45 1.60
C ASN A 29 10.93 -7.28 1.85
N THR A 30 10.69 -6.13 1.21
CA THR A 30 11.49 -4.91 1.43
C THR A 30 11.43 -4.44 2.89
N ALA A 31 10.25 -4.48 3.51
CA ALA A 31 10.09 -4.14 4.93
C ALA A 31 10.85 -5.12 5.82
N ASN A 32 10.71 -6.43 5.56
CA ASN A 32 11.37 -7.50 6.31
C ASN A 32 12.90 -7.41 6.21
N GLU A 33 13.45 -7.17 5.01
CA GLU A 33 14.89 -6.99 4.77
C GLU A 33 15.46 -5.80 5.56
N ARG A 34 14.64 -4.78 5.82
CA ARG A 34 14.99 -3.61 6.65
C ARG A 34 14.72 -3.83 8.14
N GLY A 35 14.28 -5.03 8.53
CA GLY A 35 13.93 -5.36 9.92
C GLY A 35 12.67 -4.66 10.42
N HIS A 36 11.78 -4.26 9.53
CA HIS A 36 10.51 -3.64 9.88
C HIS A 36 9.39 -4.67 9.94
N HIS A 37 8.54 -4.56 10.95
CA HIS A 37 7.30 -5.31 11.05
C HIS A 37 6.14 -4.49 10.50
N VAL A 38 5.29 -5.12 9.70
CA VAL A 38 4.10 -4.52 9.08
C VAL A 38 2.88 -5.21 9.68
N ASP A 39 2.00 -4.42 10.30
CA ASP A 39 0.70 -4.92 10.77
C ASP A 39 -0.26 -5.08 9.58
N ALA A 40 -1.11 -6.10 9.61
CA ALA A 40 -2.13 -6.31 8.59
C ALA A 40 -3.07 -5.09 8.45
N ASP A 41 -3.32 -4.38 9.55
CA ASP A 41 -4.13 -3.15 9.57
C ASP A 41 -3.42 -1.96 8.88
N HIS A 42 -2.13 -2.08 8.60
CA HIS A 42 -1.33 -1.09 7.87
C HIS A 42 -1.06 -1.47 6.41
N ILE A 43 -1.85 -2.40 5.85
CA ILE A 43 -1.80 -2.76 4.44
C ILE A 43 -2.99 -2.11 3.70
N PHE A 44 -2.69 -1.23 2.76
CA PHE A 44 -3.66 -0.47 1.99
C PHE A 44 -3.56 -0.81 0.50
N ARG A 45 -4.71 -0.94 -0.16
CA ARG A 45 -4.74 -1.31 -1.58
C ARG A 45 -5.88 -0.65 -2.33
N ASP A 46 -5.60 -0.35 -3.60
CA ASP A 46 -6.54 0.25 -4.53
C ASP A 46 -6.52 -0.50 -5.88
N ASP A 47 -7.53 -1.34 -6.09
CA ASP A 47 -7.70 -2.11 -7.32
C ASP A 47 -8.54 -1.36 -8.36
N GLY A 48 -8.06 -1.36 -9.61
CA GLY A 48 -8.72 -0.71 -10.73
C GLY A 48 -8.75 0.82 -10.66
N LEU A 49 -8.03 1.44 -9.73
CA LEU A 49 -8.10 2.89 -9.49
C LEU A 49 -6.96 3.64 -10.19
N SER A 50 -7.34 4.71 -10.89
CA SER A 50 -6.40 5.58 -11.59
C SER A 50 -5.52 6.36 -10.60
N GLY A 51 -4.21 6.44 -10.90
CA GLY A 51 -3.27 7.28 -10.16
C GLY A 51 -3.42 8.78 -10.45
N ALA A 52 -4.23 9.16 -11.46
CA ALA A 52 -4.42 10.56 -11.84
C ALA A 52 -5.28 11.36 -10.84
N ARG A 53 -5.95 10.68 -9.89
CA ARG A 53 -6.79 11.32 -8.88
C ARG A 53 -6.39 10.84 -7.49
N LEU A 54 -6.71 11.66 -6.48
CA LEU A 54 -6.43 11.33 -5.08
C LEU A 54 -7.62 10.66 -4.37
N ASN A 55 -8.82 10.68 -4.96
CA ASN A 55 -10.02 10.07 -4.39
C ASN A 55 -9.96 8.55 -4.51
N ARG A 56 -9.24 7.92 -3.59
CA ARG A 56 -8.89 6.49 -3.64
C ARG A 56 -9.09 5.91 -2.23
N PRO A 57 -10.03 4.99 -2.02
CA PRO A 57 -10.39 4.52 -0.68
C PRO A 57 -9.25 3.89 0.14
N GLY A 58 -8.29 3.23 -0.52
CA GLY A 58 -7.09 2.71 0.13
C GLY A 58 -6.15 3.84 0.56
N LEU A 59 -5.89 4.80 -0.34
CA LEU A 59 -5.07 5.98 -0.04
C LEU A 59 -5.69 6.85 1.06
N ASP A 60 -7.00 7.05 1.04
CA ASP A 60 -7.69 7.87 2.05
C ASP A 60 -7.52 7.26 3.45
N ARG A 61 -7.73 5.95 3.59
CA ARG A 61 -7.47 5.22 4.85
C ARG A 61 -6.02 5.29 5.30
N LEU A 62 -5.06 5.21 4.37
CA LEU A 62 -3.65 5.40 4.69
C LEU A 62 -3.40 6.81 5.26
N ARG A 63 -3.97 7.84 4.63
CA ARG A 63 -3.82 9.23 5.06
C ARG A 63 -4.44 9.48 6.43
N ASP A 64 -5.54 8.80 6.75
CA ASP A 64 -6.12 8.85 8.09
C ASP A 64 -5.16 8.29 9.14
N ARG A 65 -4.49 7.16 8.87
CA ARG A 65 -3.48 6.58 9.77
C ARG A 65 -2.24 7.46 9.92
N VAL A 66 -1.79 8.06 8.82
CA VAL A 66 -0.68 9.04 8.87
C VAL A 66 -1.07 10.25 9.72
N THR A 67 -2.30 10.74 9.59
CA THR A 67 -2.82 11.88 10.37
C THR A 67 -2.94 11.55 11.86
N GLN A 68 -3.27 10.29 12.19
CA GLN A 68 -3.31 9.78 13.56
C GLN A 68 -1.91 9.54 14.15
N HIS A 69 -0.85 9.80 13.38
CA HIS A 69 0.53 9.43 13.73
C HIS A 69 0.68 7.93 14.01
N ASP A 70 -0.11 7.06 13.37
CA ASP A 70 -0.01 5.59 13.50
C ASP A 70 1.02 4.98 12.54
N VAL A 71 1.55 5.77 11.61
CA VAL A 71 2.49 5.36 10.58
C VAL A 71 3.71 6.28 10.59
N ASP A 72 4.89 5.69 10.64
CA ASP A 72 6.18 6.38 10.61
C ASP A 72 6.83 6.35 9.21
N LEU A 73 6.50 5.34 8.40
CA LEU A 73 7.01 5.14 7.03
C LEU A 73 5.94 4.51 6.14
N VAL A 74 5.85 4.97 4.89
CA VAL A 74 5.02 4.37 3.84
C VAL A 74 5.93 3.74 2.79
N LEU A 75 5.60 2.51 2.38
CA LEU A 75 6.25 1.76 1.30
C LEU A 75 5.27 1.50 0.15
#